data_AF-A0A6B7DW18-F1
#
_entry.id   AF-A0A6B7DW18-F1
#
_cell.length_a   1.000
_cell.length_b   1.000
_cell.length_c   1.000
_cell.angle_alpha   90.00
_cell.angle_beta   90.00
_cell.angle_gamma   90.00
#
_symmetry.space_group_name_H-M   'P 1'
#
loop_
_entity.id
_entity.type
_entity.pdbx_description
1 polymer ?
#
loop_
_entity_poly.entity_id
_entity_poly.type
_entity_poly.pdbx_seq_one_letter_code
_entity_poly.pdbx_strand_id
1 'polypeptide(L)'
;DIYIPNHLPLHTYCFENLSQFKDRPCLINGSNGATYTYAEVELMSRKVASGLDKLGIKQGEVIMLLLQNCPEFMFAFLGASHIGAIVTTANPFYTPAEVAKQAKAANTKLIITQGLYVEKVKDFAKENDVKVMCIDESPVEGYLHFAELTQADENEIPAVKINPDDVVALPYSSGTT
;
A
#
# COMPACT_ATOMS: atom_id res chain seq x y z
N ASP A 1 -25.50 20.68 -8.32
CA ASP A 1 -24.76 19.42 -8.55
C ASP A 1 -23.61 19.64 -9.50
N ILE A 2 -22.56 18.83 -9.37
CA ILE A 2 -21.42 18.79 -10.28
C ILE A 2 -21.30 17.39 -10.86
N TYR A 3 -20.69 17.26 -12.03
CA TYR A 3 -20.33 15.96 -12.57
C TYR A 3 -19.24 15.32 -11.70
N ILE A 4 -19.40 14.03 -11.38
CA ILE A 4 -18.43 13.23 -10.63
C ILE A 4 -18.12 11.99 -11.47
N PRO A 5 -16.86 11.80 -11.92
CA PRO A 5 -16.47 10.63 -12.72
C PRO A 5 -16.27 9.39 -11.83
N ASN A 6 -17.32 8.98 -11.10
CA ASN A 6 -17.30 7.83 -10.18
C ASN A 6 -17.13 6.47 -10.87
N HIS A 7 -17.05 6.44 -12.20
CA HIS A 7 -16.74 5.25 -12.98
C HIS A 7 -15.22 4.98 -13.10
N LEU A 8 -14.38 5.96 -12.75
CA LEU A 8 -12.93 5.84 -12.83
C LEU A 8 -12.36 5.13 -11.59
N PRO A 9 -11.32 4.28 -11.74
CA PRO A 9 -10.53 3.82 -10.62
C PRO A 9 -9.93 4.98 -9.82
N LEU A 10 -9.76 4.79 -8.51
CA LEU A 10 -9.30 5.84 -7.59
C LEU A 10 -7.99 6.51 -8.05
N HIS A 11 -6.96 5.71 -8.33
CA HIS A 11 -5.67 6.24 -8.79
C HIS A 11 -5.79 7.00 -10.13
N THR A 12 -6.63 6.53 -11.05
CA THR A 12 -6.89 7.21 -12.32
C THR A 12 -7.51 8.59 -12.10
N TYR A 13 -8.51 8.67 -11.22
CA TYR A 13 -9.12 9.95 -10.87
C TYR A 13 -8.12 10.89 -10.17
N CYS A 14 -7.37 10.40 -9.19
CA CYS A 14 -6.38 11.20 -8.46
C CYS A 14 -5.28 11.77 -9.38
N PHE A 15 -4.88 11.02 -10.41
CA PHE A 15 -3.85 11.43 -11.37
C PHE A 15 -4.41 11.94 -12.71
N GLU A 16 -5.73 12.17 -12.84
CA GLU A 16 -6.37 12.59 -14.09
C GLU A 16 -5.72 13.86 -14.68
N ASN A 17 -5.34 14.78 -13.80
CA ASN A 17 -4.72 16.06 -14.16
C ASN A 17 -3.20 16.09 -13.90
N LEU A 18 -2.54 14.92 -13.81
CA LEU A 18 -1.11 14.81 -13.51
C LEU A 18 -0.25 15.69 -14.43
N SER A 19 -0.57 15.76 -15.73
CA SER A 19 0.18 16.56 -16.70
C SER A 19 0.29 18.04 -16.35
N GLN A 20 -0.66 18.58 -15.57
CA GLN A 20 -0.67 19.98 -15.12
C GLN A 20 0.22 20.22 -13.90
N PHE A 21 0.52 19.16 -13.13
CA PHE A 21 1.16 19.25 -11.81
C PHE A 21 2.41 18.39 -11.67
N LYS A 22 2.82 17.68 -12.71
CA LYS A 22 3.84 16.62 -12.69
C LYS A 22 5.13 17.00 -11.94
N ASP A 23 5.61 18.23 -12.11
CA ASP A 23 6.89 18.70 -11.53
C ASP A 23 6.70 19.39 -10.16
N ARG A 24 5.47 19.51 -9.66
CA ARG A 24 5.19 20.13 -8.34
C ARG A 24 5.47 19.12 -7.23
N PRO A 25 5.92 19.57 -6.04
CA PRO A 25 5.96 18.74 -4.85
C PRO A 25 4.60 18.12 -4.53
N CYS A 26 4.58 16.81 -4.28
CA CYS A 26 3.40 16.04 -3.91
C CYS A 26 3.52 15.51 -2.47
N LEU A 27 4.58 14.74 -2.18
CA LEU A 27 4.87 14.22 -0.84
C LEU A 27 6.16 14.84 -0.32
N ILE A 28 6.10 15.43 0.87
CA ILE A 28 7.26 15.97 1.57
C ILE A 28 7.34 15.25 2.92
N ASN A 29 8.41 14.46 3.10
CA ASN A 29 8.66 13.80 4.36
C ASN A 29 9.31 14.78 5.34
N GLY A 30 8.54 15.22 6.33
CA GLY A 30 8.99 16.22 7.29
C GLY A 30 10.14 15.77 8.20
N SER A 31 10.39 14.47 8.34
CA SER A 31 11.45 13.97 9.24
C SER A 31 12.85 14.02 8.63
N ASN A 32 12.95 13.84 7.30
CA ASN A 32 14.24 13.78 6.59
C ASN A 32 14.33 14.78 5.41
N GLY A 33 13.26 15.51 5.10
CA GLY A 33 13.21 16.51 4.03
C GLY A 33 13.06 15.93 2.62
N ALA A 34 12.97 14.60 2.46
CA ALA A 34 12.78 13.99 1.16
C ALA A 34 11.48 14.51 0.51
N THR A 35 11.57 14.91 -0.75
CA THR A 35 10.45 15.48 -1.50
C THR A 35 10.27 14.69 -2.79
N TYR A 36 9.03 14.30 -3.06
CA TYR A 36 8.62 13.59 -4.27
C TYR A 36 7.61 14.45 -5.01
N THR A 37 7.87 14.66 -6.30
CA THR A 37 6.97 15.32 -7.23
C THR A 37 5.76 14.44 -7.58
N TYR A 38 4.70 15.01 -8.14
CA TYR A 38 3.54 14.22 -8.58
C TYR A 38 3.92 13.14 -9.60
N ALA A 39 4.86 13.43 -10.51
CA ALA A 39 5.37 12.46 -11.47
C ALA A 39 6.08 11.28 -10.79
N GLU A 40 6.88 11.57 -9.76
CA GLU A 40 7.59 10.54 -9.01
C GLU A 40 6.63 9.68 -8.19
N VAL A 41 5.59 10.27 -7.58
CA VAL A 41 4.59 9.49 -6.84
C VAL A 41 3.83 8.55 -7.78
N GLU A 42 3.40 9.01 -8.96
CA GLU A 42 2.71 8.16 -9.93
C GLU A 42 3.62 7.03 -10.43
N LEU A 43 4.88 7.35 -10.79
CA LEU A 43 5.85 6.36 -11.23
C LEU A 43 6.13 5.32 -10.13
N MET A 44 6.39 5.76 -8.89
CA MET A 44 6.65 4.84 -7.79
C MET A 44 5.44 3.96 -7.48
N SER A 45 4.22 4.52 -7.54
CA SER A 45 2.99 3.74 -7.35
C SER A 45 2.85 2.65 -8.42
N ARG A 46 3.16 2.98 -9.67
CA ARG A 46 3.17 2.03 -10.79
C ARG A 46 4.24 0.94 -10.66
N LYS A 47 5.44 1.29 -10.21
CA LYS A 47 6.47 0.27 -9.89
C LYS A 47 6.01 -0.64 -8.77
N VAL A 48 5.47 -0.08 -7.70
CA VAL A 48 4.92 -0.85 -6.58
C VAL A 48 3.81 -1.79 -7.05
N ALA A 49 2.92 -1.34 -7.95
CA ALA A 49 1.89 -2.19 -8.56
C ALA A 49 2.47 -3.43 -9.25
N SER A 50 3.50 -3.24 -10.09
CA SER A 50 4.23 -4.33 -10.76
C SER A 50 4.90 -5.27 -9.75
N GLY A 51 5.58 -4.71 -8.74
CA GLY A 51 6.22 -5.48 -7.69
C GLY A 51 5.24 -6.31 -6.87
N LEU A 52 4.06 -5.76 -6.55
CA LEU A 52 3.01 -6.46 -5.81
C LEU A 52 2.48 -7.66 -6.61
N ASP A 53 2.26 -7.50 -7.91
CA ASP A 53 1.83 -8.62 -8.77
C ASP A 53 2.90 -9.72 -8.85
N LYS A 54 4.18 -9.34 -8.95
CA LYS A 54 5.33 -10.28 -8.92
C LYS A 54 5.44 -11.04 -7.60
N LEU A 55 5.10 -10.41 -6.48
CA LEU A 55 4.98 -11.07 -5.18
C LEU A 55 3.75 -11.97 -5.05
N GLY A 56 2.92 -12.01 -6.10
CA GLY A 56 1.73 -12.84 -6.21
C GLY A 56 0.48 -12.21 -5.63
N ILE A 57 0.47 -10.91 -5.29
CA ILE A 57 -0.74 -10.22 -4.84
C ILE A 57 -1.68 -10.03 -6.02
N LYS A 58 -2.94 -10.43 -5.86
CA LYS A 58 -3.96 -10.37 -6.91
C LYS A 58 -5.07 -9.38 -6.58
N GLN A 59 -5.84 -9.01 -7.61
CA GLN A 59 -7.04 -8.20 -7.46
C GLN A 59 -7.96 -8.77 -6.38
N GLY A 60 -8.45 -7.91 -5.48
CA GLY A 60 -9.29 -8.28 -4.35
C GLY A 60 -8.55 -8.85 -3.13
N GLU A 61 -7.24 -9.08 -3.20
CA GLU A 61 -6.45 -9.47 -2.03
C GLU A 61 -6.08 -8.26 -1.17
N VAL A 62 -5.95 -8.50 0.14
CA VAL A 62 -5.77 -7.44 1.14
C VAL A 62 -4.31 -7.29 1.54
N ILE A 63 -3.81 -6.07 1.47
CA ILE A 63 -2.51 -5.63 2.01
C ILE A 63 -2.78 -4.82 3.28
N MET A 64 -2.08 -5.13 4.36
CA MET A 64 -2.11 -4.33 5.58
C MET A 64 -0.91 -3.39 5.63
N LEU A 65 -1.18 -2.10 5.80
CA LEU A 65 -0.16 -1.10 6.12
C LEU A 65 -0.13 -0.89 7.64
N LEU A 66 0.94 -1.37 8.27
CA LEU A 66 1.25 -1.16 9.69
C LEU A 66 2.38 -0.12 9.80
N LEU A 67 2.08 1.10 9.36
CA LEU A 67 3.06 2.17 9.17
C LEU A 67 2.60 3.46 9.84
N GLN A 68 3.58 4.29 10.18
CA GLN A 68 3.34 5.72 10.43
C GLN A 68 3.18 6.46 9.09
N ASN A 69 2.84 7.75 9.15
CA ASN A 69 2.78 8.59 7.95
C ASN A 69 4.16 8.70 7.31
N CYS A 70 4.31 8.15 6.12
CA CYS A 70 5.54 8.15 5.32
C CYS A 70 5.20 8.07 3.82
N PRO A 71 6.12 8.43 2.92
CA PRO A 71 5.90 8.29 1.47
C PRO A 71 5.57 6.85 1.02
N GLU A 72 6.21 5.85 1.63
CA GLU A 72 6.03 4.43 1.33
C GLU A 72 4.59 3.97 1.57
N PHE A 73 3.90 4.55 2.55
CA PHE A 73 2.47 4.33 2.76
C PHE A 73 1.67 4.69 1.51
N MET A 74 1.96 5.86 0.90
CA MET A 74 1.23 6.33 -0.27
C MET A 74 1.60 5.55 -1.53
N PHE A 75 2.87 5.18 -1.69
CA PHE A 75 3.30 4.33 -2.81
C PHE A 75 2.63 2.95 -2.73
N ALA A 76 2.56 2.35 -1.55
CA ALA A 76 1.87 1.08 -1.31
C ALA A 76 0.36 1.20 -1.56
N PHE A 77 -0.28 2.25 -1.06
CA PHE A 77 -1.72 2.46 -1.23
C PHE A 77 -2.13 2.63 -2.70
N LEU A 78 -1.45 3.53 -3.41
CA LEU A 78 -1.74 3.79 -4.82
C LEU A 78 -1.31 2.62 -5.71
N GLY A 79 -0.18 1.97 -5.41
CA GLY A 79 0.25 0.77 -6.11
C GLY A 79 -0.71 -0.41 -5.96
N ALA A 80 -1.27 -0.62 -4.76
CA ALA A 80 -2.35 -1.58 -4.55
C ALA A 80 -3.60 -1.23 -5.38
N SER A 81 -3.97 0.06 -5.43
CA SER A 81 -5.09 0.52 -6.25
C SER A 81 -4.89 0.23 -7.75
N HIS A 82 -3.66 0.34 -8.27
CA HIS A 82 -3.35 0.05 -9.68
C HIS A 82 -3.61 -1.41 -10.08
N ILE A 83 -3.48 -2.38 -9.15
CA ILE A 83 -3.76 -3.80 -9.40
C ILE A 83 -5.12 -4.25 -8.88
N GLY A 84 -5.95 -3.32 -8.39
CA GLY A 84 -7.23 -3.64 -7.78
C GLY A 84 -7.12 -4.44 -6.48
N ALA A 85 -5.99 -4.36 -5.78
CA ALA A 85 -5.83 -4.89 -4.44
C ALA A 85 -6.46 -3.93 -3.42
N ILE A 86 -6.71 -4.43 -2.21
CA ILE A 86 -7.38 -3.71 -1.13
C ILE A 86 -6.35 -3.34 -0.08
N VAL A 87 -6.41 -2.12 0.45
CA VAL A 87 -5.58 -1.71 1.58
C VAL A 87 -6.38 -1.59 2.87
N THR A 88 -5.97 -2.34 3.89
CA THR A 88 -6.35 -2.08 5.28
C THR A 88 -5.19 -1.40 6.02
N THR A 89 -5.51 -0.59 7.01
CA THR A 89 -4.51 0.15 7.79
C THR A 89 -4.67 -0.14 9.27
N ALA A 90 -3.57 -0.28 9.98
CA ALA A 90 -3.56 -0.48 11.43
C ALA A 90 -2.57 0.47 12.08
N ASN A 91 -2.86 0.88 13.32
CA ASN A 91 -1.94 1.72 14.06
C ASN A 91 -0.70 0.90 14.43
N PRO A 92 0.52 1.31 14.04
CA PRO A 92 1.75 0.59 14.38
C PRO A 92 1.98 0.48 15.89
N PHE A 93 1.31 1.29 16.71
CA PHE A 93 1.35 1.21 18.18
C PHE A 93 0.37 0.19 18.79
N TYR A 94 -0.47 -0.46 18.00
CA TYR A 94 -1.29 -1.57 18.48
C TYR A 94 -0.42 -2.71 19.05
N THR A 95 -1.01 -3.45 19.96
CA THR A 95 -0.45 -4.68 20.50
C THR A 95 -0.43 -5.78 19.44
N PRO A 96 0.43 -6.81 19.59
CA PRO A 96 0.43 -7.95 18.66
C PRO A 96 -0.95 -8.60 18.48
N ALA A 97 -1.72 -8.72 19.57
CA ALA A 97 -3.05 -9.31 19.55
C ALA A 97 -4.06 -8.48 18.74
N GLU A 98 -4.02 -7.16 18.85
CA GLU A 98 -4.88 -6.25 18.08
C GLU A 98 -4.54 -6.29 16.59
N VAL A 99 -3.25 -6.25 16.24
CA VAL A 99 -2.80 -6.35 14.84
C VAL A 99 -3.20 -7.70 14.24
N ALA A 100 -2.94 -8.81 14.94
CA ALA A 100 -3.31 -10.15 14.48
C ALA A 100 -4.83 -10.30 14.33
N LYS A 101 -5.63 -9.75 15.24
CA LYS A 101 -7.10 -9.76 15.15
C LYS A 101 -7.57 -9.06 13.87
N GLN A 102 -7.04 -7.87 13.59
CA GLN A 102 -7.41 -7.12 12.40
C GLN A 102 -6.90 -7.79 11.11
N ALA A 103 -5.64 -8.25 11.09
CA ALA A 103 -5.06 -8.91 9.92
C ALA A 103 -5.81 -10.21 9.56
N LYS A 104 -6.24 -10.98 10.59
CA LYS A 104 -7.08 -12.15 10.40
C LYS A 104 -8.46 -11.78 9.86
N ALA A 105 -9.12 -10.80 10.47
CA ALA A 105 -10.45 -10.36 10.04
C ALA A 105 -10.45 -9.79 8.62
N ALA A 106 -9.35 -9.16 8.21
CA ALA A 106 -9.17 -8.60 6.87
C ALA A 106 -8.68 -9.63 5.84
N ASN A 107 -8.38 -10.87 6.22
CA ASN A 107 -7.77 -11.88 5.34
C ASN A 107 -6.50 -11.37 4.62
N THR A 108 -5.62 -10.69 5.37
CA THR A 108 -4.40 -10.06 4.87
C THR A 108 -3.45 -11.07 4.22
N LYS A 109 -2.86 -10.71 3.06
CA LYS A 109 -1.85 -11.49 2.31
C LYS A 109 -0.43 -10.95 2.41
N LEU A 110 -0.31 -9.65 2.69
CA LEU A 110 0.95 -8.94 2.86
C LEU A 110 0.81 -7.90 3.97
N ILE A 111 1.77 -7.87 4.89
CA ILE A 111 1.92 -6.79 5.88
C ILE A 111 3.16 -5.97 5.49
N ILE A 112 2.96 -4.68 5.28
CA ILE A 112 4.05 -3.72 5.06
C ILE A 112 4.22 -2.91 6.35
N THR A 113 5.43 -2.92 6.92
CA THR A 113 5.74 -2.37 8.24
C THR A 113 7.16 -1.79 8.31
N GLN A 114 7.55 -1.22 9.45
CA GLN A 114 8.95 -0.97 9.80
C GLN A 114 9.53 -2.16 10.58
N GLY A 115 10.84 -2.37 10.48
CA GLY A 115 11.56 -3.48 11.11
C GLY A 115 11.36 -3.53 12.63
N LEU A 116 11.28 -2.37 13.27
CA LEU A 116 11.06 -2.26 14.71
C LEU A 116 9.69 -2.79 15.18
N TYR A 117 8.71 -2.96 14.27
CA TYR A 117 7.39 -3.53 14.56
C TYR A 117 7.21 -4.98 14.11
N VAL A 118 8.23 -5.58 13.46
CA VAL A 118 8.16 -6.97 12.95
C VAL A 118 7.82 -7.98 14.04
N GLU A 119 8.37 -7.79 15.24
CA GLU A 119 8.09 -8.65 16.40
C GLU A 119 6.60 -8.73 16.75
N LYS A 120 5.79 -7.73 16.36
CA LYS A 120 4.34 -7.73 16.59
C LYS A 120 3.56 -8.61 15.63
N VAL A 121 4.13 -8.94 14.48
CA VAL A 121 3.43 -9.63 13.38
C VAL A 121 4.06 -10.96 12.99
N LYS A 122 5.31 -11.23 13.37
CA LYS A 122 6.05 -12.41 12.91
C LYS A 122 5.35 -13.74 13.18
N ASP A 123 4.75 -13.91 14.36
CA ASP A 123 4.11 -15.17 14.76
C ASP A 123 2.83 -15.39 13.97
N PHE A 124 1.98 -14.36 13.90
CA PHE A 124 0.78 -14.35 13.06
C PHE A 124 1.13 -14.63 11.59
N ALA A 125 2.15 -13.96 11.07
CA ALA A 125 2.56 -14.09 9.68
C ALA A 125 3.00 -15.51 9.34
N LYS A 126 3.83 -16.12 10.21
CA LYS A 126 4.30 -17.49 10.06
C LYS A 126 3.16 -18.51 10.14
N GLU A 127 2.22 -18.33 11.06
CA GLU A 127 1.09 -19.25 11.25
C GLU A 127 0.07 -19.21 10.11
N ASN A 128 -0.03 -18.08 9.38
CA ASN A 128 -1.08 -17.84 8.38
C ASN A 128 -0.53 -17.67 6.95
N ASP A 129 0.75 -17.96 6.72
CA ASP A 129 1.43 -17.79 5.43
C ASP A 129 1.29 -16.38 4.84
N VAL A 130 1.42 -15.36 5.70
CA VAL A 130 1.34 -13.95 5.32
C VAL A 130 2.75 -13.41 5.09
N LYS A 131 2.97 -12.76 3.95
CA LYS A 131 4.26 -12.12 3.66
C LYS A 131 4.43 -10.89 4.55
N VAL A 132 5.66 -10.64 5.01
CA VAL A 132 6.00 -9.43 5.76
C VAL A 132 7.11 -8.69 5.02
N MET A 133 6.92 -7.38 4.85
CA MET A 133 7.81 -6.49 4.14
C MET A 133 8.16 -5.27 5.00
N CYS A 134 9.44 -4.92 5.02
CA CYS A 134 9.98 -3.81 5.79
C CYS A 134 10.34 -2.63 4.88
N ILE A 135 10.05 -1.41 5.33
CA ILE A 135 10.34 -0.15 4.61
C ILE A 135 11.65 0.52 5.06
N ASP A 136 12.42 -0.10 5.95
CA ASP A 136 13.63 0.51 6.49
C ASP A 136 14.68 0.74 5.38
N GLU A 137 15.67 1.61 5.60
CA GLU A 137 16.71 1.86 4.60
C GLU A 137 17.59 0.63 4.33
N SER A 138 17.76 -0.22 5.35
CA SER A 138 18.57 -1.44 5.28
C SER A 138 17.69 -2.67 5.41
N PRO A 139 17.98 -3.76 4.66
CA PRO A 139 17.23 -5.00 4.76
C PRO A 139 17.18 -5.56 6.18
N VAL A 140 15.98 -5.99 6.58
CA VAL A 140 15.76 -6.72 7.84
C VAL A 140 15.86 -8.21 7.54
N GLU A 141 16.75 -8.91 8.23
CA GLU A 141 17.02 -10.33 7.99
C GLU A 141 15.75 -11.19 8.11
N GLY A 142 15.50 -12.02 7.09
CA GLY A 142 14.35 -12.93 7.05
C GLY A 142 13.05 -12.31 6.52
N TYR A 143 13.05 -11.05 6.09
CA TYR A 143 11.86 -10.35 5.59
C TYR A 143 12.10 -9.71 4.23
N LEU A 144 11.00 -9.47 3.49
CA LEU A 144 11.05 -8.77 2.20
C LEU A 144 11.39 -7.29 2.41
N HIS A 145 12.03 -6.69 1.43
CA HIS A 145 12.41 -5.28 1.48
C HIS A 145 11.54 -4.44 0.54
N PHE A 146 11.07 -3.28 0.98
CA PHE A 146 10.18 -2.43 0.16
C PHE A 146 10.83 -1.96 -1.15
N ALA A 147 12.17 -1.91 -1.22
CA ALA A 147 12.87 -1.62 -2.47
C ALA A 147 12.58 -2.64 -3.59
N GLU A 148 12.18 -3.87 -3.26
CA GLU A 148 11.76 -4.86 -4.27
C GLU A 148 10.52 -4.38 -5.04
N LEU A 149 9.66 -3.59 -4.40
CA LEU A 149 8.49 -2.98 -5.04
C LEU A 149 8.86 -1.72 -5.83
N THR A 150 9.67 -0.83 -5.24
CA THR A 150 10.01 0.45 -5.89
C THR A 150 11.04 0.34 -7.01
N GLN A 151 11.73 -0.80 -7.13
CA GLN A 151 12.67 -1.10 -8.22
C GLN A 151 12.06 -1.98 -9.31
N ALA A 152 10.82 -2.43 -9.17
CA ALA A 152 10.15 -3.21 -10.22
C ALA A 152 9.94 -2.38 -11.50
N ASP A 153 9.79 -3.06 -12.63
CA ASP A 153 9.52 -2.45 -13.93
C ASP A 153 8.05 -2.04 -14.04
N GLU A 154 7.77 -0.74 -14.14
CA GLU A 154 6.43 -0.18 -14.27
C GLU A 154 5.69 -0.55 -15.58
N ASN A 155 6.39 -1.17 -16.53
CA ASN A 155 5.82 -1.65 -17.79
C ASN A 155 5.23 -3.07 -17.65
N GLU A 156 5.51 -3.75 -16.53
CA GLU A 156 5.04 -5.12 -16.26
C GLU A 156 3.83 -5.15 -15.30
N ILE A 157 3.11 -4.04 -15.15
CA ILE A 157 1.87 -4.00 -14.36
C ILE A 157 0.81 -4.88 -15.06
N PRO A 158 0.10 -5.76 -14.33
CA PRO A 158 -0.93 -6.60 -14.92
C PRO A 158 -2.09 -5.77 -15.44
N ALA A 159 -2.66 -6.19 -16.57
CA ALA A 159 -3.94 -5.65 -17.03
C ALA A 159 -5.06 -6.15 -16.12
N VAL A 160 -5.61 -5.26 -15.29
CA VAL A 160 -6.73 -5.56 -14.38
C VAL A 160 -7.98 -4.79 -14.78
N LYS A 161 -9.14 -5.42 -14.62
CA LYS A 161 -10.44 -4.76 -14.80
C LYS A 161 -10.98 -4.35 -13.43
N ILE A 162 -10.79 -3.09 -13.06
CA ILE A 162 -11.29 -2.52 -11.81
C ILE A 162 -12.68 -1.94 -12.06
N ASN A 163 -13.68 -2.38 -11.30
CA ASN A 163 -15.03 -1.83 -11.35
C ASN A 163 -15.21 -0.73 -10.30
N PRO A 164 -16.13 0.21 -10.49
CA PRO A 164 -16.39 1.29 -9.53
C PRO A 164 -16.76 0.83 -8.12
N ASP A 165 -17.42 -0.33 -8.01
CA ASP A 165 -17.84 -0.92 -6.75
C ASP A 165 -16.78 -1.86 -6.13
N ASP A 166 -15.63 -2.06 -6.80
CA ASP A 166 -14.54 -2.84 -6.23
C ASP A 166 -13.94 -2.10 -5.02
N VAL A 167 -13.69 -2.84 -3.94
CA VAL A 167 -13.10 -2.27 -2.73
C VAL A 167 -11.65 -1.88 -2.99
N VAL A 168 -11.22 -0.72 -2.49
CA VAL A 168 -9.82 -0.26 -2.53
C VAL A 168 -9.26 0.04 -1.15
N ALA A 169 -10.11 0.44 -0.20
CA ALA A 169 -9.74 0.76 1.17
C ALA A 169 -10.66 0.05 2.16
N LEU A 170 -10.08 -0.55 3.19
CA LEU A 170 -10.76 -1.29 4.25
C LEU A 170 -10.33 -0.78 5.64
N PRO A 171 -10.70 0.46 6.01
CA PRO A 171 -10.50 0.96 7.37
C PRO A 171 -11.45 0.25 8.34
N TYR A 172 -10.99 0.05 9.58
CA TYR A 172 -11.81 -0.51 10.64
C TYR A 172 -12.48 0.58 11.47
N SER A 173 -13.74 0.33 11.83
CA SER A 173 -14.53 1.16 12.73
C SER A 173 -15.32 0.24 13.65
N SER A 174 -15.56 0.67 14.89
CA SER A 174 -16.49 -0.03 15.81
C SER A 174 -17.94 0.03 15.34
N GLY A 175 -18.23 0.85 14.32
CA GLY A 175 -19.60 1.18 13.98
C GLY A 175 -20.27 1.87 15.17
N THR A 176 -21.56 1.60 15.35
CA THR A 176 -22.40 2.28 16.32
C THR A 176 -22.63 1.51 17.62
N THR A 177 -22.18 0.26 17.74
CA THR A 177 -22.41 -0.60 18.93
C THR A 177 -21.29 -1.61 19.15
#